data_AF-A0A9Y3RLC6-F1
#
_entry.id   AF-A0A9Y3RLC6-F1
#
_cell.length_a   1.000
_cell.length_b   1.000
_cell.length_c   1.000
_cell.angle_alpha   90.00
_cell.angle_beta   90.00
_cell.angle_gamma   90.00
#
_symmetry.space_group_name_H-M   'P 1'
#
loop_
_entity.id
_entity.type
_entity.pdbx_description
1 polymer ?
#
loop_
_entity_poly.entity_id
_entity_poly.type
_entity_poly.pdbx_seq_one_letter_code
_entity_poly.pdbx_strand_id
1 'polypeptide(L)'
;MSLQEDEPQQGTLQEVAARIIQKTWRGYMASEVFRYFKELIFYCKQQDPKTILKTVNPREAELLDAAAGVFIRFRLGGINFPSHIYYKIFTHRPITDVCAGSPKDYTKQSRRKLVAQKTNKGPAVAKDDQSGWYKRMENNSNKVVLACEPAEIGANKKIDFHYSKLQRKQDLESWRKRKKIEWLKQMYKEGHLQDHAEHRHMAALVESSAQELMETVEKKGDDEILEWELDELLAWTNTLNFKEYMEEWRHLACSYSSELSKVSPTDGPSHPPRLDPHELADENAAEQT
;
A
#
# COMPACT_ATOMS: atom_id res chain seq x y z
N MET A 1 1.11 -45.82 62.57
CA MET A 1 2.10 -44.92 61.94
C MET A 1 1.41 -44.23 60.79
N SER A 2 1.37 -42.91 60.82
CA SER A 2 0.46 -42.04 60.09
C SER A 2 0.51 -42.21 58.57
N LEU A 3 -0.68 -42.17 57.98
CA LEU A 3 -0.91 -41.99 56.56
C LEU A 3 -0.52 -40.56 56.19
N GLN A 4 0.39 -40.45 55.23
CA GLN A 4 0.85 -39.20 54.66
C GLN A 4 -0.17 -38.79 53.59
N GLU A 5 -1.01 -37.82 53.93
CA GLU A 5 -2.00 -37.26 53.00
C GLU A 5 -1.29 -36.44 51.92
N ASP A 6 -1.71 -36.69 50.67
CA ASP A 6 -1.30 -36.01 49.46
C ASP A 6 -1.60 -34.51 49.52
N GLU A 7 -0.56 -33.67 49.61
CA GLU A 7 -0.60 -32.21 49.36
C GLU A 7 0.01 -31.79 47.98
N PRO A 8 -0.49 -32.28 46.81
CA PRO A 8 -0.08 -31.76 45.51
C PRO A 8 -1.08 -30.73 44.90
N GLN A 9 -2.26 -30.52 45.51
CA GLN A 9 -3.35 -29.73 44.90
C GLN A 9 -3.30 -28.22 45.25
N GLN A 10 -2.75 -27.83 46.40
CA GLN A 10 -2.70 -26.41 46.78
C GLN A 10 -1.64 -25.60 46.00
N GLY A 11 -0.47 -26.19 45.72
CA GLY A 11 0.57 -25.54 44.91
C GLY A 11 0.11 -25.24 43.48
N THR A 12 -0.61 -26.19 42.87
CA THR A 12 -1.16 -26.02 41.51
C THR A 12 -2.27 -24.97 41.46
N LEU A 13 -3.13 -24.87 42.48
CA LEU A 13 -4.15 -23.83 42.58
C LEU A 13 -3.54 -22.42 42.75
N GLN A 14 -2.48 -22.30 43.55
CA GLN A 14 -1.77 -21.02 43.72
C GLN A 14 -1.07 -20.59 42.44
N GLU A 15 -0.44 -21.52 41.73
CA GLU A 15 0.17 -21.26 40.41
C GLU A 15 -0.87 -20.84 39.36
N VAL A 16 -2.04 -21.49 39.35
CA VAL A 16 -3.16 -21.11 38.48
C VAL A 16 -3.66 -19.71 38.82
N ALA A 17 -3.87 -19.40 40.10
CA ALA A 17 -4.28 -18.07 40.56
C ALA A 17 -3.25 -16.99 40.20
N ALA A 18 -1.95 -17.27 40.41
CA ALA A 18 -0.87 -16.36 40.04
C ALA A 18 -0.82 -16.13 38.52
N ARG A 19 -1.01 -17.17 37.69
CA ARG A 19 -1.08 -17.02 36.23
C ARG A 19 -2.27 -16.17 35.80
N ILE A 20 -3.43 -16.32 36.45
CA ILE A 20 -4.61 -15.50 36.18
C ILE A 20 -4.30 -14.03 36.49
N ILE A 21 -3.77 -13.73 37.67
CA ILE A 21 -3.41 -12.37 38.09
C ILE A 21 -2.36 -11.75 37.16
N GLN A 22 -1.33 -12.51 36.80
CA GLN A 22 -0.29 -12.03 35.87
C GLN A 22 -0.85 -11.79 34.47
N LYS A 23 -1.75 -12.66 33.99
CA LYS A 23 -2.39 -12.50 32.67
C LYS A 23 -3.29 -11.27 32.64
N THR A 24 -4.10 -11.05 33.68
CA THR A 24 -4.97 -9.87 33.78
C THR A 24 -4.14 -8.60 33.90
N TRP A 25 -3.08 -8.59 34.70
CA TRP A 25 -2.17 -7.45 34.83
C TRP A 25 -1.47 -7.12 33.50
N ARG A 26 -0.92 -8.12 32.80
CA ARG A 26 -0.30 -7.92 31.48
C ARG A 26 -1.31 -7.39 30.45
N GLY A 27 -2.55 -7.88 30.49
CA GLY A 27 -3.65 -7.38 29.64
C GLY A 27 -4.02 -5.93 29.94
N TYR A 28 -4.08 -5.56 31.22
CA TYR A 28 -4.30 -4.18 31.67
C TYR A 28 -3.17 -3.26 31.18
N MET A 29 -1.91 -3.63 31.43
CA MET A 29 -0.75 -2.87 30.98
C MET A 29 -0.72 -2.72 29.46
N ALA A 30 -1.07 -3.77 28.70
CA ALA A 30 -1.15 -3.68 27.25
C ALA A 30 -2.26 -2.74 26.78
N SER A 31 -3.42 -2.77 27.44
CA SER A 31 -4.53 -1.86 27.14
C SER A 31 -4.15 -0.41 27.41
N GLU A 32 -3.41 -0.16 28.48
CA GLU A 32 -2.96 1.18 28.87
C GLU A 32 -1.93 1.76 27.92
N VAL A 33 -0.94 0.94 27.51
CA VAL A 33 0.04 1.34 26.47
C VAL A 33 -0.65 1.62 25.13
N PHE A 34 -1.65 0.82 24.75
CA PHE A 34 -2.43 1.07 23.55
C PHE A 34 -3.24 2.38 23.63
N ARG A 35 -3.87 2.63 24.79
CA ARG A 35 -4.63 3.87 25.04
C ARG A 35 -3.73 5.09 24.91
N TYR A 36 -2.54 5.05 25.49
CA TYR A 36 -1.53 6.08 25.33
C TYR A 36 -1.17 6.32 23.85
N PHE A 37 -0.88 5.28 23.07
CA PHE A 37 -0.59 5.44 21.65
C PHE A 37 -1.77 5.99 20.85
N LYS A 38 -3.00 5.57 21.17
CA LYS A 38 -4.22 6.08 20.53
C LYS A 38 -4.38 7.57 20.78
N GLU A 39 -4.23 8.01 22.03
CA GLU A 39 -4.31 9.43 22.42
C GLU A 39 -3.19 10.25 21.76
N LEU A 40 -1.95 9.73 21.76
CA LEU A 40 -0.81 10.37 21.10
C LEU A 40 -1.05 10.57 19.59
N ILE A 41 -1.49 9.52 18.90
CA ILE A 41 -1.80 9.61 17.46
C ILE A 41 -2.96 10.59 17.20
N PHE A 42 -3.97 10.60 18.07
CA PHE A 42 -5.10 11.53 17.96
C PHE A 42 -4.67 12.99 18.12
N TYR A 43 -3.76 13.27 19.06
CA TYR A 43 -3.19 14.60 19.23
C TYR A 43 -2.34 15.01 18.03
N CYS A 44 -1.48 14.12 17.53
CA CYS A 44 -0.69 14.38 16.33
C CYS A 44 -1.58 14.70 15.12
N LYS A 45 -2.71 14.01 14.92
CA LYS A 45 -3.61 14.30 13.80
C LYS A 45 -4.18 15.73 13.79
N GLN A 46 -4.27 16.39 14.94
CA GLN A 46 -4.79 17.75 15.06
C GLN A 46 -3.71 18.82 14.84
N GLN A 47 -2.44 18.45 14.95
CA GLN A 47 -1.33 19.37 14.78
C GLN A 47 -0.95 19.54 13.30
N ASP A 48 -0.24 20.63 13.02
CA ASP A 48 0.38 20.85 11.73
C ASP A 48 1.44 19.75 11.43
N PRO A 49 1.34 19.06 10.28
CA PRO A 49 2.26 17.98 9.88
C PRO A 49 3.74 18.36 9.93
N LYS A 50 4.08 19.60 9.59
CA LYS A 50 5.47 20.07 9.63
C LYS A 50 5.98 20.14 11.06
N THR A 51 5.16 20.57 12.00
CA THR A 51 5.51 20.63 13.42
C THR A 51 5.75 19.24 14.01
N ILE A 52 4.89 18.27 13.70
CA ILE A 52 5.05 16.88 14.15
C ILE A 52 6.29 16.25 13.51
N LEU A 53 6.51 16.49 12.22
CA LEU A 53 7.65 15.90 11.54
C LEU A 53 8.97 16.53 12.01
N LYS A 54 8.98 17.79 12.47
CA LYS A 54 10.18 18.39 13.09
C LYS A 54 10.65 17.63 14.34
N THR A 55 9.74 17.06 15.13
CA THR A 55 10.12 16.30 16.33
C THR A 55 10.59 14.89 16.01
N VAL A 56 10.11 14.29 14.92
CA VAL A 56 10.46 12.93 14.50
C VAL A 56 11.65 12.91 13.53
N ASN A 57 11.56 13.67 12.43
CA ASN A 57 12.59 13.79 11.40
C ASN A 57 12.64 15.22 10.82
N PRO A 58 13.52 16.09 11.33
CA PRO A 58 13.58 17.49 10.91
C PRO A 58 13.96 17.67 9.44
N ARG A 59 14.76 16.76 8.86
CA ARG A 59 15.17 16.84 7.44
C ARG A 59 13.98 16.69 6.49
N GLU A 60 13.05 15.80 6.82
CA GLU A 60 11.84 15.64 6.01
C GLU A 60 10.86 16.79 6.21
N ALA A 61 10.81 17.37 7.42
CA ALA A 61 9.98 18.52 7.72
C ALA A 61 10.36 19.76 6.89
N GLU A 62 11.64 19.92 6.55
CA GLU A 62 12.13 21.00 5.68
C GLU A 62 11.64 20.87 4.24
N LEU A 63 11.45 19.64 3.76
CA LEU A 63 10.98 19.35 2.40
C LEU A 63 9.45 19.53 2.25
N LEU A 64 8.72 19.70 3.35
CA LEU A 64 7.27 19.86 3.30
C LEU A 64 6.87 21.26 2.81
N ASP A 65 6.08 21.26 1.75
CA ASP A 65 5.45 22.44 1.18
C ASP A 65 4.01 22.61 1.69
N ALA A 66 3.66 23.82 2.12
CA ALA A 66 2.30 24.15 2.57
C ALA A 66 1.28 24.08 1.42
N ALA A 67 1.72 24.39 0.19
CA ALA A 67 0.87 24.30 -1.00
C ALA A 67 0.62 22.84 -1.44
N ALA A 68 1.35 21.85 -0.93
CA ALA A 68 1.04 20.43 -1.17
C ALA A 68 -0.18 19.90 -0.38
N GLY A 69 -0.58 20.58 0.71
CA GLY A 69 -1.68 20.12 1.55
C GLY A 69 -1.34 18.76 2.18
N VAL A 70 -0.16 18.69 2.80
CA VAL A 70 0.40 17.48 3.38
C VAL A 70 -0.41 17.03 4.59
N PHE A 71 -0.54 15.72 4.81
CA PHE A 71 -0.99 15.14 6.07
C PHE A 71 -0.22 13.85 6.36
N ILE A 72 -0.06 13.52 7.64
CA ILE A 72 0.68 12.34 8.08
C ILE A 72 -0.29 11.30 8.64
N ARG A 73 -0.20 10.06 8.17
CA ARG A 73 -0.96 8.94 8.74
C ARG A 73 -0.02 8.04 9.53
N PHE A 74 -0.29 7.94 10.82
CA PHE A 74 0.39 6.99 11.70
C PHE A 74 -0.25 5.61 11.62
N ARG A 75 0.58 4.58 11.72
CA ARG A 75 0.18 3.16 11.75
C ARG A 75 0.90 2.49 12.90
N LEU A 76 0.21 1.60 13.60
CA LEU A 76 0.83 0.71 14.57
C LEU A 76 1.19 -0.58 13.86
N GLY A 77 2.42 -1.06 14.02
CA GLY A 77 2.89 -2.28 13.37
C GLY A 77 4.00 -2.97 14.15
N GLY A 78 4.38 -4.16 13.71
CA GLY A 78 5.36 -5.00 14.39
C GLY A 78 4.76 -6.33 14.84
N ILE A 79 5.63 -7.31 15.02
CA ILE A 79 5.25 -8.69 15.37
C ILE A 79 4.98 -8.86 16.87
N ASN A 80 5.54 -7.99 17.71
CA ASN A 80 5.44 -8.04 19.16
C ASN A 80 4.76 -6.78 19.69
N PHE A 81 4.08 -6.92 20.83
CA PHE A 81 3.54 -5.80 21.60
C PHE A 81 4.55 -5.34 22.66
N PRO A 82 4.77 -4.03 22.91
CA PRO A 82 4.12 -2.87 22.29
C PRO A 82 4.44 -2.70 20.80
N SER A 83 3.45 -2.26 20.02
CA SER A 83 3.64 -2.03 18.59
C SER A 83 4.54 -0.82 18.33
N HIS A 84 5.35 -0.93 17.27
CA HIS A 84 6.12 0.19 16.74
C HIS A 84 5.20 1.14 15.98
N ILE A 85 5.46 2.44 16.07
CA ILE A 85 4.72 3.46 15.34
C ILE A 85 5.43 3.72 14.01
N TYR A 86 4.69 3.60 12.93
CA TYR A 86 5.11 3.96 11.58
C TYR A 86 4.35 5.19 11.10
N TYR A 87 4.92 5.94 10.17
CA TYR A 87 4.25 7.04 9.51
C TYR A 87 4.44 6.99 8.00
N LYS A 88 3.45 7.56 7.29
CA LYS A 88 3.52 7.83 5.87
C LYS A 88 2.93 9.20 5.59
N ILE A 89 3.63 9.94 4.73
CA ILE A 89 3.29 11.30 4.32
C ILE A 89 2.39 11.19 3.09
N PHE A 90 1.25 11.87 3.15
CA PHE A 90 0.27 11.94 2.07
C PHE A 90 0.01 13.40 1.71
N THR A 91 -0.53 13.63 0.53
CA THR A 91 -0.86 14.98 0.05
C THR A 91 -2.29 14.99 -0.45
N HIS A 92 -3.06 15.99 -0.03
CA HIS A 92 -4.42 16.20 -0.52
C HIS A 92 -4.42 16.79 -1.93
N ARG A 93 -3.43 17.63 -2.25
CA ARG A 93 -3.33 18.25 -3.57
C ARG A 93 -2.54 17.35 -4.52
N PRO A 94 -2.91 17.31 -5.80
CA PRO A 94 -2.21 16.48 -6.77
C PRO A 94 -0.79 16.99 -6.98
N ILE A 95 0.19 16.09 -6.87
CA ILE A 95 1.60 16.38 -7.12
C ILE A 95 2.03 15.60 -8.34
N THR A 96 2.62 16.30 -9.30
CA THR A 96 3.17 15.70 -10.52
C THR A 96 4.68 15.83 -10.52
N ASP A 97 5.34 14.68 -10.66
CA ASP A 97 6.77 14.61 -10.96
C ASP A 97 6.97 14.89 -12.47
N VAL A 98 7.42 16.09 -12.79
CA VAL A 98 7.62 16.54 -14.18
C VAL A 98 8.69 15.69 -14.88
N CYS A 99 9.77 15.35 -14.16
CA CYS A 99 10.91 14.62 -14.70
C CYS A 99 10.60 13.14 -14.91
N ALA A 100 9.61 12.57 -14.22
CA ALA A 100 9.12 11.20 -14.45
C ALA A 100 8.55 10.99 -15.87
N GLY A 101 7.90 12.01 -16.45
CA GLY A 101 7.29 11.89 -17.78
C GLY A 101 8.26 12.12 -18.94
N SER A 102 9.31 12.92 -18.70
CA SER A 102 10.36 13.17 -19.68
C SER A 102 11.71 13.25 -18.96
N PRO A 103 12.38 12.10 -18.81
CA PRO A 103 13.59 12.01 -17.99
C PRO A 103 14.82 12.60 -18.69
N LYS A 104 14.66 13.27 -19.83
CA LYS A 104 15.78 13.73 -20.64
C LYS A 104 16.56 14.83 -19.92
N ASP A 105 17.88 14.81 -20.07
CA ASP A 105 18.73 15.90 -19.63
C ASP A 105 18.64 17.07 -20.63
N TYR A 106 17.85 18.08 -20.27
CA TYR A 106 17.62 19.28 -21.08
C TYR A 106 18.77 20.29 -21.02
N THR A 107 19.73 20.10 -20.12
CA THR A 107 20.87 21.02 -19.98
C THR A 107 21.91 20.81 -21.09
N LYS A 108 21.95 19.61 -21.69
CA LYS A 108 22.90 19.25 -22.75
C LYS A 108 22.54 19.93 -24.08
N GLN A 109 23.36 20.92 -24.47
CA GLN A 109 23.19 21.70 -25.70
C GLN A 109 23.22 20.85 -26.98
N SER A 110 23.93 19.71 -26.96
CA SER A 110 23.97 18.74 -28.07
C SER A 110 22.61 18.11 -28.40
N ARG A 111 21.65 18.15 -27.47
CA ARG A 111 20.26 17.67 -27.66
C ARG A 111 19.33 18.74 -28.24
N ARG A 112 19.76 20.00 -28.32
CA ARG A 112 19.01 21.08 -29.01
C ARG A 112 19.05 20.94 -30.55
N LYS A 113 19.35 19.75 -31.08
CA LYS A 113 19.37 19.53 -32.53
C LYS A 113 17.99 19.90 -33.08
N LEU A 114 18.01 20.94 -33.90
CA LEU A 114 16.87 21.51 -34.60
C LEU A 114 16.01 20.39 -35.19
N VAL A 115 14.73 20.40 -34.87
CA VAL A 115 13.69 19.54 -35.45
C VAL A 115 13.58 19.74 -36.99
N ALA A 116 14.35 20.68 -37.56
CA ALA A 116 14.27 21.13 -38.94
C ALA A 116 15.04 20.30 -40.00
N GLN A 117 15.63 19.15 -39.67
CA GLN A 117 16.22 18.27 -40.68
C GLN A 117 15.69 16.84 -40.57
N LYS A 118 14.40 16.66 -40.88
CA LYS A 118 13.87 15.37 -41.34
C LYS A 118 13.73 15.41 -42.86
N THR A 119 14.84 15.28 -43.56
CA THR A 119 14.80 14.83 -44.96
C THR A 119 14.62 13.31 -44.95
N ASN A 120 13.93 12.76 -45.96
CA ASN A 120 13.59 11.33 -46.10
C ASN A 120 14.80 10.38 -46.26
N LYS A 121 16.03 10.86 -45.96
CA LYS A 121 17.28 10.09 -45.92
C LYS A 121 18.04 10.46 -44.65
N GLY A 122 17.50 10.08 -43.49
CA GLY A 122 18.15 10.33 -42.20
C GLY A 122 19.25 9.29 -41.91
N PRO A 123 20.42 9.69 -41.39
CA PRO A 123 21.41 8.73 -40.89
C PRO A 123 20.80 7.94 -39.72
N ALA A 124 21.21 6.68 -39.56
CA ALA A 124 20.76 5.79 -38.51
C ALA A 124 20.70 6.53 -37.16
N VAL A 125 19.54 6.50 -36.50
CA VAL A 125 19.32 7.15 -35.20
C VAL A 125 20.38 6.63 -34.24
N ALA A 126 21.39 7.44 -33.95
CA ALA A 126 22.42 7.10 -32.97
C ALA A 126 21.71 6.75 -31.66
N LYS A 127 22.12 5.64 -31.02
CA LYS A 127 21.58 5.23 -29.71
C LYS A 127 21.67 6.43 -28.77
N ASP A 128 20.52 6.83 -28.25
CA ASP A 128 20.40 8.01 -27.41
C ASP A 128 21.13 7.70 -26.09
N ASP A 129 22.16 8.47 -25.73
CA ASP A 129 22.90 8.27 -24.49
C ASP A 129 22.02 8.62 -23.28
N GLN A 130 21.50 7.60 -22.60
CA GLN A 130 20.59 7.71 -21.45
C GLN A 130 21.33 7.93 -20.11
N SER A 131 22.67 8.06 -20.12
CA SER A 131 23.49 8.19 -18.91
C SER A 131 23.06 9.34 -17.98
N GLY A 132 22.61 10.46 -18.54
CA GLY A 132 22.17 11.65 -17.80
C GLY A 132 20.68 11.73 -17.53
N TRP A 133 19.89 10.69 -17.85
CA TRP A 133 18.46 10.75 -17.66
C TRP A 133 18.08 10.78 -16.17
N TYR A 134 17.05 11.54 -15.84
CA TYR A 134 16.41 11.51 -14.53
C TYR A 134 15.96 10.08 -14.22
N LYS A 135 16.45 9.55 -13.10
CA LYS A 135 16.07 8.24 -12.59
C LYS A 135 15.30 8.42 -11.29
N ARG A 136 14.01 8.13 -11.34
CA ARG A 136 13.19 8.09 -10.14
C ARG A 136 13.44 6.78 -9.40
N MET A 137 13.80 6.91 -8.12
CA MET A 137 13.88 5.79 -7.19
C MET A 137 12.67 5.87 -6.24
N GLU A 138 11.79 4.88 -6.30
CA GLU A 138 10.61 4.85 -5.41
C GLU A 138 11.00 4.28 -4.04
N ASN A 139 11.06 5.13 -3.02
CA ASN A 139 11.33 4.73 -1.63
C ASN A 139 10.11 4.96 -0.72
N ASN A 140 8.94 4.51 -1.17
CA ASN A 140 7.64 4.82 -0.56
C ASN A 140 7.19 3.77 0.50
N SER A 141 8.16 3.17 1.19
CA SER A 141 7.93 2.28 2.34
C SER A 141 7.43 3.07 3.56
N ASN A 142 6.79 2.37 4.49
CA ASN A 142 6.39 2.99 5.77
C ASN A 142 7.64 3.27 6.60
N LYS A 143 7.76 4.47 7.18
CA LYS A 143 8.91 4.87 8.00
C LYS A 143 8.61 4.65 9.48
N VAL A 144 9.60 4.26 10.27
CA VAL A 144 9.46 4.05 11.72
C VAL A 144 9.69 5.39 12.45
N VAL A 145 8.84 5.70 13.44
CA VAL A 145 8.95 6.92 14.28
C VAL A 145 9.99 6.75 15.39
N LEU A 146 10.10 5.53 15.95
CA LEU A 146 10.97 5.21 17.07
C LEU A 146 11.71 3.91 16.77
N ALA A 147 12.93 4.02 16.28
CA ALA A 147 13.87 2.91 16.31
C ALA A 147 15.28 3.43 16.56
N CYS A 148 15.95 2.86 17.55
CA CYS A 148 17.39 3.06 17.79
C CYS A 148 18.24 2.43 16.66
N GLU A 149 17.61 1.68 15.76
CA GLU A 149 18.20 1.08 14.57
C GLU A 149 17.16 1.14 13.44
N PRO A 150 17.49 1.60 12.23
CA PRO A 150 16.55 1.64 11.11
C PRO A 150 16.24 0.22 10.63
N ALA A 151 15.35 -0.49 11.32
CA ALA A 151 14.76 -1.72 10.83
C ALA A 151 13.79 -1.37 9.70
N GLU A 152 14.31 -1.27 8.48
CA GLU A 152 13.55 -1.13 7.25
C GLU A 152 12.68 -2.38 7.05
N ILE A 153 11.46 -2.38 7.61
CA ILE A 153 10.47 -3.40 7.25
C ILE A 153 10.06 -3.17 5.80
N GLY A 154 10.63 -3.96 4.90
CA GLY A 154 10.43 -3.86 3.45
C GLY A 154 11.69 -3.51 2.65
N ALA A 155 12.89 -3.70 3.22
CA ALA A 155 14.15 -3.49 2.53
C ALA A 155 14.19 -4.21 1.16
N ASN A 156 14.42 -3.40 0.11
CA ASN A 156 15.07 -3.80 -1.15
C ASN A 156 14.26 -4.51 -2.24
N LYS A 157 13.03 -4.08 -2.53
CA LYS A 157 12.55 -4.14 -3.93
C LYS A 157 12.59 -2.75 -4.52
N LYS A 158 13.73 -2.38 -5.08
CA LYS A 158 13.84 -1.20 -5.95
C LYS A 158 12.91 -1.47 -7.13
N ILE A 159 11.74 -0.82 -7.12
CA ILE A 159 10.83 -0.87 -8.26
C ILE A 159 11.34 0.17 -9.23
N ASP A 160 11.88 -0.29 -10.36
CA ASP A 160 12.35 0.59 -11.42
C ASP A 160 11.14 1.33 -12.03
N PHE A 161 11.20 2.66 -11.99
CA PHE A 161 10.14 3.50 -12.54
C PHE A 161 10.41 3.78 -14.01
N HIS A 162 9.64 3.17 -14.90
CA HIS A 162 9.74 3.46 -16.34
C HIS A 162 9.02 4.77 -16.69
N TYR A 163 9.66 5.64 -17.49
CA TYR A 163 9.10 6.96 -17.82
C TYR A 163 7.77 6.88 -18.61
N SER A 164 7.70 5.96 -19.58
CA SER A 164 6.49 5.72 -20.37
C SER A 164 5.35 5.19 -19.49
N LYS A 165 4.24 5.94 -19.44
CA LYS A 165 3.01 5.52 -18.75
C LYS A 165 2.45 4.22 -19.32
N LEU A 166 2.54 4.02 -20.64
CA LEU A 166 2.06 2.81 -21.30
C LEU A 166 2.84 1.59 -20.83
N GLN A 167 4.18 1.68 -20.85
CA GLN A 167 5.05 0.61 -20.38
C GLN A 167 4.74 0.27 -18.92
N ARG A 168 4.58 1.27 -18.04
CA ARG A 168 4.21 1.03 -16.64
C ARG A 168 2.87 0.33 -16.48
N LYS A 169 1.87 0.64 -17.32
CA LYS A 169 0.58 -0.06 -17.29
C LYS A 169 0.76 -1.52 -17.69
N GLN A 170 1.52 -1.78 -18.76
CA GLN A 170 1.87 -3.14 -19.20
C GLN A 170 2.65 -3.90 -18.12
N ASP A 171 3.67 -3.29 -17.52
CA ASP A 171 4.46 -3.90 -16.44
C ASP A 171 3.59 -4.25 -15.23
N LEU A 172 2.63 -3.39 -14.87
CA LEU A 172 1.66 -3.64 -13.82
C LEU A 172 0.72 -4.80 -14.16
N GLU A 173 0.24 -4.87 -15.41
CA GLU A 173 -0.60 -5.96 -15.90
C GLU A 173 0.16 -7.29 -15.89
N SER A 174 1.38 -7.32 -16.44
CA SER A 174 2.28 -8.48 -16.37
C SER A 174 2.60 -8.88 -14.93
N TRP A 175 2.77 -7.92 -14.02
CA TRP A 175 2.96 -8.21 -12.60
C TRP A 175 1.71 -8.82 -11.95
N ARG A 176 0.51 -8.30 -12.23
CA ARG A 176 -0.76 -8.86 -11.72
C ARG A 176 -0.97 -10.28 -12.25
N LYS A 177 -0.73 -10.50 -13.55
CA LYS A 177 -0.82 -11.82 -14.17
C LYS A 177 0.12 -12.83 -13.49
N ARG A 178 1.38 -12.46 -13.26
CA ARG A 178 2.33 -13.31 -12.50
C ARG A 178 1.84 -13.62 -11.09
N LYS A 179 1.24 -12.65 -10.40
CA LYS A 179 0.67 -12.87 -9.06
C LYS A 179 -0.55 -13.79 -9.08
N LYS A 180 -1.42 -13.70 -10.08
CA LYS A 180 -2.53 -14.63 -10.30
C LYS A 180 -2.02 -16.06 -10.53
N ILE A 181 -0.98 -16.24 -11.35
CA ILE A 181 -0.33 -17.54 -11.58
C ILE A 181 0.28 -18.08 -10.28
N GLU A 182 1.03 -17.25 -9.54
CA GLU A 182 1.63 -17.66 -8.26
C GLU A 182 0.58 -18.06 -7.22
N TRP A 183 -0.54 -17.33 -7.16
CA TRP A 183 -1.69 -17.65 -6.32
C TRP A 183 -2.28 -19.01 -6.70
N LEU A 184 -2.53 -19.24 -7.98
CA LEU A 184 -3.02 -20.51 -8.49
C LEU A 184 -2.04 -21.65 -8.13
N LYS A 185 -0.74 -21.48 -8.39
CA LYS A 185 0.32 -22.44 -8.03
C LYS A 185 0.26 -22.82 -6.54
N GLN A 186 0.00 -21.86 -5.67
CA GLN A 186 -0.10 -22.09 -4.23
C GLN A 186 -1.35 -22.90 -3.87
N MET A 187 -2.52 -22.52 -4.42
CA MET A 187 -3.78 -23.25 -4.22
C MET A 187 -3.67 -24.73 -4.61
N TYR A 188 -3.00 -25.02 -5.74
CA TYR A 188 -2.76 -26.39 -6.20
C TYR A 188 -1.83 -27.17 -5.26
N LYS A 189 -0.76 -26.55 -4.77
CA LYS A 189 0.19 -27.20 -3.85
C LYS A 189 -0.42 -27.49 -2.48
N GLU A 190 -1.32 -26.64 -2.02
CA GLU A 190 -1.97 -26.76 -0.71
C GLU A 190 -3.24 -27.64 -0.73
N GLY A 191 -3.66 -28.13 -1.90
CA GLY A 191 -4.82 -29.04 -2.03
C GLY A 191 -6.17 -28.38 -1.74
N HIS A 192 -6.25 -27.05 -1.74
CA HIS A 192 -7.42 -26.27 -1.30
C HIS A 192 -8.56 -26.21 -2.33
N LEU A 193 -8.66 -27.20 -3.23
CA LEU A 193 -9.68 -27.27 -4.29
C LEU A 193 -10.85 -28.21 -3.97
N GLN A 194 -10.84 -28.89 -2.82
CA GLN A 194 -11.62 -30.12 -2.64
C GLN A 194 -12.93 -30.06 -1.83
N ASP A 195 -13.39 -28.91 -1.31
CA ASP A 195 -14.46 -28.94 -0.29
C ASP A 195 -15.91 -28.71 -0.75
N HIS A 196 -16.19 -28.57 -2.05
CA HIS A 196 -17.58 -28.52 -2.54
C HIS A 196 -18.05 -29.87 -3.10
N ALA A 197 -18.68 -30.67 -2.24
CA ALA A 197 -19.21 -32.00 -2.55
C ALA A 197 -20.29 -32.03 -3.66
N GLU A 198 -20.95 -30.90 -3.94
CA GLU A 198 -22.09 -30.82 -4.88
C GLU A 198 -21.68 -30.75 -6.36
N HIS A 199 -20.40 -30.50 -6.66
CA HIS A 199 -19.91 -30.25 -8.02
C HIS A 199 -18.64 -31.04 -8.39
N ARG A 200 -18.55 -32.30 -7.97
CA ARG A 200 -17.40 -33.19 -8.18
C ARG A 200 -16.94 -33.30 -9.65
N HIS A 201 -17.87 -33.32 -10.62
CA HIS A 201 -17.52 -33.40 -12.05
C HIS A 201 -16.94 -32.09 -12.59
N MET A 202 -17.45 -30.92 -12.14
CA MET A 202 -16.90 -29.63 -12.53
C MET A 202 -15.56 -29.35 -11.84
N ALA A 203 -15.40 -29.78 -10.59
CA ALA A 203 -14.14 -29.70 -9.87
C ALA A 203 -13.02 -30.48 -10.58
N ALA A 204 -13.31 -31.69 -11.09
CA ALA A 204 -12.35 -32.49 -11.85
C ALA A 204 -11.95 -31.87 -13.19
N LEU A 205 -12.89 -31.20 -13.87
CA LEU A 205 -12.61 -30.47 -15.12
C LEU A 205 -11.72 -29.24 -14.86
N VAL A 206 -12.03 -28.46 -13.82
CA VAL A 206 -11.23 -27.31 -13.38
C VAL A 206 -9.83 -27.74 -12.95
N GLU A 207 -9.73 -28.86 -12.23
CA GLU A 207 -8.44 -29.45 -11.83
C GLU A 207 -7.59 -29.85 -13.05
N SER A 208 -8.21 -30.48 -14.05
CA SER A 208 -7.54 -30.87 -15.29
C SER A 208 -7.08 -29.66 -16.11
N SER A 209 -7.94 -28.66 -16.30
CA SER A 209 -7.61 -27.43 -17.06
C SER A 209 -6.53 -26.61 -16.39
N ALA A 210 -6.52 -26.54 -15.05
CA ALA A 210 -5.46 -25.86 -14.34
C ALA A 210 -4.15 -26.65 -14.33
N GLN A 211 -4.20 -27.98 -14.29
CA GLN A 211 -3.00 -28.81 -14.41
C GLN A 211 -2.35 -28.62 -15.79
N GLU A 212 -3.15 -28.54 -16.85
CA GLU A 212 -2.69 -28.17 -18.19
C GLU A 212 -2.08 -26.76 -18.21
N LEU A 213 -2.72 -25.79 -17.57
CA LEU A 213 -2.19 -24.44 -17.43
C LEU A 213 -0.84 -24.42 -16.68
N MET A 214 -0.70 -25.21 -15.62
CA MET A 214 0.53 -25.34 -14.84
C MET A 214 1.67 -25.92 -15.67
N GLU A 215 1.40 -26.95 -16.47
CA GLU A 215 2.37 -27.51 -17.41
C GLU A 215 2.78 -26.52 -18.49
N THR A 216 1.85 -25.68 -18.98
CA THR A 216 2.20 -24.64 -19.96
C THR A 216 3.05 -23.53 -19.35
N VAL A 217 2.80 -23.13 -18.11
CA VAL A 217 3.70 -22.22 -17.36
C VAL A 217 5.10 -22.81 -17.28
N GLU A 218 5.22 -24.09 -16.92
CA GLU A 218 6.52 -24.74 -16.72
C GLU A 218 7.30 -24.93 -18.03
N LYS A 219 6.61 -25.24 -19.13
CA LYS A 219 7.22 -25.50 -20.44
C LYS A 219 7.53 -24.23 -21.24
N LYS A 220 6.71 -23.19 -21.12
CA LYS A 220 6.74 -22.02 -22.02
C LYS A 220 6.80 -20.66 -21.32
N GLY A 221 6.70 -20.62 -19.99
CA GLY A 221 6.80 -19.41 -19.20
C GLY A 221 5.49 -18.63 -19.10
N ASP A 222 5.46 -17.63 -18.21
CA ASP A 222 4.26 -16.90 -17.82
C ASP A 222 3.60 -16.09 -18.96
N ASP A 223 4.34 -15.78 -20.04
CA ASP A 223 3.89 -14.85 -21.10
C ASP A 223 2.84 -15.45 -22.05
N GLU A 224 2.84 -16.76 -22.28
CA GLU A 224 1.92 -17.41 -23.23
C GLU A 224 0.49 -17.58 -22.72
N ILE A 225 0.27 -17.50 -21.41
CA ILE A 225 -1.06 -17.71 -20.81
C ILE A 225 -1.95 -16.50 -21.04
N LEU A 226 -3.17 -16.68 -21.51
CA LEU A 226 -4.08 -15.55 -21.66
C LEU A 226 -4.67 -15.16 -20.30
N GLU A 227 -4.74 -13.86 -20.02
CA GLU A 227 -5.27 -13.38 -18.73
C GLU A 227 -6.74 -13.79 -18.52
N TRP A 228 -7.52 -13.91 -19.59
CA TRP A 228 -8.93 -14.33 -19.51
C TRP A 228 -9.07 -15.80 -19.13
N GLU A 229 -8.21 -16.71 -19.60
CA GLU A 229 -8.22 -18.13 -19.22
C GLU A 229 -7.93 -18.28 -17.72
N LEU A 230 -6.97 -17.49 -17.24
CA LEU A 230 -6.60 -17.45 -15.83
C LEU A 230 -7.70 -16.85 -14.95
N ASP A 231 -8.38 -15.80 -15.42
CA ASP A 231 -9.48 -15.16 -14.71
C ASP A 231 -10.72 -16.05 -14.65
N GLU A 232 -11.04 -16.76 -15.73
CA GLU A 232 -12.09 -17.77 -15.74
C GLU A 232 -11.79 -18.87 -14.73
N LEU A 233 -10.57 -19.43 -14.78
CA LEU A 233 -10.15 -20.49 -13.86
C LEU A 233 -10.14 -20.03 -12.39
N LEU A 234 -9.74 -18.79 -12.11
CA LEU A 234 -9.81 -18.21 -10.76
C LEU A 234 -11.25 -17.95 -10.30
N ALA A 235 -12.13 -17.51 -11.19
CA ALA A 235 -13.55 -17.32 -10.87
C ALA A 235 -14.25 -18.64 -10.51
N TRP A 236 -13.84 -19.75 -11.15
CA TRP A 236 -14.37 -21.08 -10.84
C TRP A 236 -13.80 -21.69 -9.55
N THR A 237 -12.57 -21.32 -9.17
CA THR A 237 -11.88 -21.90 -8.00
C THR A 237 -12.12 -21.14 -6.70
N ASN A 238 -12.55 -19.88 -6.76
CA ASN A 238 -12.62 -19.00 -5.60
C ASN A 238 -14.03 -18.43 -5.36
N THR A 239 -14.45 -18.43 -4.09
CA THR A 239 -15.45 -17.47 -3.57
C THR A 239 -14.85 -16.07 -3.35
N LEU A 240 -13.51 -15.93 -3.43
CA LEU A 240 -12.77 -14.71 -3.17
C LEU A 240 -12.12 -14.14 -4.45
N ASN A 241 -12.64 -13.04 -4.96
CA ASN A 241 -12.14 -12.43 -6.19
C ASN A 241 -10.84 -11.64 -5.93
N PHE A 242 -9.71 -12.13 -6.44
CA PHE A 242 -8.39 -11.47 -6.28
C PHE A 242 -8.40 -10.01 -6.77
N LYS A 243 -9.12 -9.72 -7.85
CA LYS A 243 -9.23 -8.37 -8.42
C LYS A 243 -9.97 -7.43 -7.47
N GLU A 244 -11.06 -7.91 -6.89
CA GLU A 244 -11.85 -7.18 -5.88
C GLU A 244 -11.00 -6.90 -4.63
N TYR A 245 -10.32 -7.92 -4.10
CA TYR A 245 -9.39 -7.74 -2.97
C TYR A 245 -8.32 -6.68 -3.25
N MET A 246 -7.67 -6.74 -4.41
CA MET A 246 -6.64 -5.76 -4.79
C MET A 246 -7.21 -4.35 -4.98
N GLU A 247 -8.45 -4.24 -5.45
CA GLU A 247 -9.15 -2.97 -5.63
C GLU A 247 -9.54 -2.35 -4.29
N GLU A 248 -10.14 -3.11 -3.37
CA GLU A 248 -10.42 -2.69 -1.99
C GLU A 248 -9.15 -2.23 -1.28
N TRP A 249 -8.07 -3.02 -1.39
CA TRP A 249 -6.78 -2.66 -0.78
C TRP A 249 -6.21 -1.36 -1.36
N ARG A 250 -6.36 -1.14 -2.68
CA ARG A 250 -5.96 0.11 -3.34
C ARG A 250 -6.78 1.29 -2.80
N HIS A 251 -8.09 1.15 -2.66
CA HIS A 251 -8.96 2.19 -2.13
C HIS A 251 -8.63 2.55 -0.67
N LEU A 252 -8.27 1.57 0.16
CA LEU A 252 -7.85 1.80 1.54
C LEU A 252 -6.45 2.44 1.66
N ALA A 253 -5.57 2.17 0.69
CA ALA A 253 -4.18 2.60 0.69
C ALA A 253 -3.93 3.98 0.05
N CYS A 254 -4.81 4.44 -0.82
CA CYS A 254 -4.70 5.74 -1.48
C CYS A 254 -5.38 6.86 -0.67
N SER A 255 -4.79 8.05 -0.66
CA SER A 255 -5.54 9.28 -0.35
C SER A 255 -6.63 9.47 -1.41
N TYR A 256 -7.75 10.10 -1.02
CA TYR A 256 -8.88 10.39 -1.91
C TYR A 256 -8.39 10.81 -3.31
N SER A 257 -8.91 10.13 -4.33
CA SER A 257 -8.59 10.43 -5.73
C SER A 257 -8.91 11.90 -6.01
N SER A 258 -8.01 12.59 -6.73
CA SER A 258 -8.27 13.91 -7.30
C SER A 258 -9.38 13.89 -8.37
N GLU A 259 -9.79 12.71 -8.82
CA GLU A 259 -11.03 12.55 -9.56
C GLU A 259 -12.15 12.53 -8.53
N LEU A 260 -12.78 13.69 -8.31
CA LEU A 260 -14.09 13.75 -7.68
C LEU A 260 -14.97 12.70 -8.37
N SER A 261 -15.29 11.63 -7.64
CA SER A 261 -16.43 10.80 -7.94
C SER A 261 -17.58 11.77 -8.15
N LYS A 262 -18.23 11.74 -9.31
CA LYS A 262 -19.53 12.38 -9.50
C LYS A 262 -20.49 11.63 -8.57
N VAL A 263 -20.55 12.04 -7.31
CA VAL A 263 -21.46 11.44 -6.33
C VAL A 263 -22.86 11.87 -6.74
N SER A 264 -23.66 10.87 -7.12
CA SER A 264 -25.10 10.98 -7.26
C SER A 264 -25.74 11.45 -5.94
N PRO A 265 -26.86 12.20 -5.97
CA PRO A 265 -27.25 13.10 -4.87
C PRO A 265 -27.82 12.44 -3.59
N THR A 266 -27.61 11.16 -3.35
CA THR A 266 -28.36 10.42 -2.32
C THR A 266 -27.61 10.11 -1.03
N ASP A 267 -26.31 10.42 -0.92
CA ASP A 267 -25.57 10.23 0.33
C ASP A 267 -25.02 11.57 0.86
N GLY A 268 -25.55 12.00 2.00
CA GLY A 268 -25.17 13.25 2.66
C GLY A 268 -23.71 13.25 3.15
N PRO A 269 -23.06 14.42 3.24
CA PRO A 269 -21.65 14.49 3.64
C PRO A 269 -21.46 14.18 5.13
N SER A 270 -20.54 13.27 5.44
CA SER A 270 -20.08 12.94 6.80
C SER A 270 -19.05 13.94 7.36
N HIS A 271 -18.93 15.12 6.75
CA HIS A 271 -18.07 16.21 7.22
C HIS A 271 -18.83 17.54 7.21
N PRO A 272 -18.59 18.44 8.19
CA PRO A 272 -19.17 19.77 8.16
C PRO A 272 -18.67 20.55 6.93
N PRO A 273 -19.49 21.45 6.36
CA PRO A 273 -19.09 22.26 5.21
C PRO A 273 -17.84 23.07 5.56
N ARG A 274 -16.87 23.09 4.63
CA ARG A 274 -15.74 24.03 4.69
C ARG A 274 -16.32 25.43 4.53
N LEU A 275 -16.20 26.26 5.56
CA LEU A 275 -16.39 27.70 5.44
C LEU A 275 -15.25 28.24 4.55
N ASP A 276 -15.62 28.86 3.44
CA ASP A 276 -14.69 29.60 2.58
C ASP A 276 -14.36 30.94 3.27
N PRO A 277 -13.09 31.22 3.63
CA PRO A 277 -12.71 32.47 4.28
C PRO A 277 -12.94 33.72 3.42
N HIS A 278 -13.25 33.55 2.12
CA HIS A 278 -13.50 34.65 1.20
C HIS A 278 -14.98 35.03 1.04
N GLU A 279 -15.93 34.26 1.57
CA GLU A 279 -17.36 34.64 1.54
C GLU A 279 -17.76 35.63 2.66
N LEU A 280 -17.00 35.70 3.76
CA LEU A 280 -17.29 36.61 4.89
C LEU A 280 -16.93 38.09 4.63
N ALA A 281 -16.27 38.39 3.52
CA ALA A 281 -15.89 39.76 3.17
C ALA A 281 -17.04 40.52 2.48
N ASP A 282 -17.94 39.82 1.78
CA ASP A 282 -18.98 40.46 0.96
C ASP A 282 -20.29 40.74 1.75
N GLU A 283 -20.55 40.03 2.85
CA GLU A 283 -21.74 40.30 3.68
C GLU A 283 -21.60 41.54 4.60
N ASN A 284 -20.38 41.92 4.98
CA ASN A 284 -20.15 43.09 5.85
C ASN A 284 -20.18 44.43 5.09
N ALA A 285 -20.24 44.43 3.76
CA ALA A 285 -20.31 45.64 2.94
C ALA A 285 -21.75 46.11 2.64
N ALA A 286 -22.77 45.28 2.93
CA ALA A 286 -24.16 45.58 2.60
C ALA A 286 -25.00 46.17 3.75
N GLU A 287 -24.46 46.28 4.98
CA GLU A 287 -25.16 46.86 6.14
C GLU A 287 -24.72 48.30 6.51
N GLN A 288 -23.99 48.99 5.63
CA GLN A 288 -23.64 50.41 5.81
C GLN A 288 -23.98 51.29 4.59
N THR A 289 -25.23 51.21 4.13
CA THR A 289 -25.89 52.28 3.35
C THR A 289 -27.34 52.41 3.73
#